data_AF-A0A7S4C6M2-F1
#
_entry.id   AF-A0A7S4C6M2-F1
#
_cell.length_a   1.000
_cell.length_b   1.000
_cell.length_c   1.000
_cell.angle_alpha   90.00
_cell.angle_beta   90.00
_cell.angle_gamma   90.00
#
_symmetry.space_group_name_H-M   'P 1'
#
loop_
_entity.id
_entity.type
_entity.pdbx_description
1 polymer ?
#
loop_
_entity_poly.entity_id
_entity_poly.type
_entity_poly.pdbx_seq_one_letter_code
_entity_poly.pdbx_strand_id
1 'polypeptide(L)'
;YFASRIRGRSLGMTLQTRLPWTQLQISGPVPRAYRQFRHVTSQASPAENEGEKAVASDAEVMSQLLSGQLSHHRLESELKDPERAVRVRRLFLETQAASEGRSTAVGQLPINRLDGQQFYTSVLGSNCENVVGFVPLPVGVVGPLLLDGQSLTVPLAT
;
A
#
# COMPACT_ATOMS: atom_id res chain seq x y z
N TYR A 1 27.19 -24.67 -8.85
CA TYR A 1 28.25 -25.47 -8.21
C TYR A 1 27.87 -25.75 -6.77
N PHE A 2 27.16 -26.85 -6.55
CA PHE A 2 27.30 -27.79 -5.42
C PHE A 2 26.18 -28.81 -5.56
N ALA A 3 26.53 -30.00 -6.01
CA ALA A 3 25.65 -31.15 -6.12
C ALA A 3 26.24 -32.26 -5.25
N SER A 4 25.47 -32.76 -4.29
CA SER A 4 25.77 -34.04 -3.62
C SER A 4 24.49 -34.85 -3.47
N ARG A 5 24.09 -35.41 -4.60
CA ARG A 5 23.68 -36.80 -4.85
C ARG A 5 23.50 -37.70 -3.61
N ILE A 6 22.25 -37.94 -3.21
CA ILE A 6 21.84 -39.18 -2.54
C ILE A 6 21.00 -39.99 -3.54
N ARG A 7 21.48 -41.20 -3.86
CA ARG A 7 20.79 -42.18 -4.71
C ARG A 7 19.88 -43.05 -3.84
N GLY A 8 18.57 -42.93 -4.01
CA GLY A 8 17.56 -43.85 -3.51
C GLY A 8 16.62 -44.26 -4.65
N ARG A 9 16.35 -45.55 -4.77
CA ARG A 9 15.72 -46.22 -5.91
C ARG A 9 14.26 -45.77 -6.17
N SER A 10 14.01 -45.45 -7.45
CA SER A 10 12.83 -45.75 -8.28
C SER A 10 11.56 -46.26 -7.58
N LEU A 11 10.53 -45.41 -7.58
CA LEU A 11 9.17 -45.76 -8.00
C LEU A 11 8.71 -44.62 -8.91
N GLY A 12 8.38 -44.98 -10.16
CA GLY A 12 8.08 -44.02 -11.21
C GLY A 12 6.76 -43.30 -10.98
N MET A 13 6.80 -41.97 -11.02
CA MET A 13 5.73 -41.13 -11.55
C MET A 13 6.39 -39.91 -12.16
N THR A 14 6.58 -39.94 -13.48
CA THR A 14 6.95 -38.78 -14.27
C THR A 14 5.73 -37.88 -14.37
N LEU A 15 5.59 -36.89 -13.48
CA LEU A 15 4.65 -35.79 -13.68
C LEU A 15 5.43 -34.57 -14.14
N GLN A 16 5.54 -34.48 -15.46
CA GLN A 16 5.92 -33.29 -16.18
C GLN A 16 4.72 -32.34 -16.19
N THR A 17 4.70 -31.35 -15.31
CA THR A 17 3.82 -30.17 -15.45
C THR A 17 4.61 -28.90 -15.11
N ARG A 18 5.45 -28.49 -16.07
CA ARG A 18 5.84 -27.08 -16.20
C ARG A 18 4.65 -26.33 -16.78
N LEU A 19 3.76 -25.82 -15.92
CA LEU A 19 2.88 -24.73 -16.32
C LEU A 19 3.49 -23.43 -15.80
N PRO A 20 3.62 -22.39 -16.65
CA PRO A 20 4.01 -21.07 -16.18
C PRO A 20 2.94 -20.56 -15.21
N TRP A 21 3.37 -19.84 -14.17
CA TRP A 21 2.49 -19.27 -13.13
C TRP A 21 1.36 -18.38 -13.71
N THR A 22 1.47 -17.97 -14.97
CA THR A 22 0.48 -17.21 -15.73
C THR A 22 -0.79 -17.98 -16.10
N GLN A 23 -0.87 -19.30 -15.87
CA GLN A 23 -2.04 -20.13 -16.21
C GLN A 23 -2.75 -20.78 -15.01
N LEU A 24 -2.38 -20.48 -13.76
CA LEU A 24 -3.18 -20.90 -12.61
C LEU A 24 -4.44 -20.02 -12.50
N GLN A 25 -5.57 -20.49 -13.04
CA GLN A 25 -6.87 -19.97 -12.66
C GLN A 25 -7.24 -20.52 -11.28
N ILE A 26 -7.26 -19.65 -10.28
CA ILE A 26 -7.77 -19.98 -8.95
C ILE A 26 -9.31 -19.98 -9.04
N SER A 27 -9.89 -21.12 -9.41
CA SER A 27 -11.35 -21.32 -9.35
C SER A 27 -11.72 -21.88 -7.98
N GLY A 28 -12.07 -20.98 -7.07
CA GLY A 28 -12.61 -21.29 -5.75
C GLY A 28 -12.97 -19.99 -5.03
N PRO A 29 -13.95 -19.98 -4.10
CA PRO A 29 -14.22 -18.79 -3.31
C PRO A 29 -12.97 -18.47 -2.49
N VAL A 30 -12.28 -17.38 -2.83
CA VAL A 30 -11.25 -16.82 -1.97
C VAL A 30 -11.94 -16.53 -0.63
N PRO A 31 -11.47 -17.09 0.50
CA PRO A 31 -12.06 -16.77 1.79
C PRO A 31 -12.05 -15.25 1.96
N ARG A 32 -13.24 -14.65 2.03
CA ARG A 32 -13.46 -13.23 2.30
C ARG A 32 -13.10 -12.95 3.75
N ALA A 33 -11.83 -13.10 4.10
CA ALA A 33 -11.29 -12.87 5.42
C ALA A 33 -10.40 -11.62 5.44
N TYR A 34 -10.85 -10.56 4.77
CA TYR A 34 -10.72 -9.23 5.33
C TYR A 34 -12.06 -8.89 5.96
N ARG A 35 -12.33 -9.55 7.09
CA ARG A 35 -13.46 -9.21 7.94
C ARG A 35 -13.13 -7.87 8.58
N GLN A 36 -13.63 -6.80 7.94
CA GLN A 36 -13.94 -5.49 8.50
C GLN A 36 -13.36 -5.27 9.90
N PHE A 37 -12.21 -4.59 9.98
CA PHE A 37 -11.99 -3.72 11.12
C PHE A 37 -13.06 -2.63 11.03
N ARG A 38 -14.19 -2.86 11.72
CA ARG A 38 -15.10 -1.78 12.08
C ARG A 38 -14.29 -0.86 12.99
N HIS A 39 -13.73 0.20 12.42
CA HIS A 39 -13.30 1.31 13.24
C HIS A 39 -14.56 1.91 13.87
N VAL A 40 -14.64 1.81 15.20
CA VAL A 40 -15.46 2.71 16.00
C VAL A 40 -14.74 4.07 15.92
N THR A 41 -15.07 4.87 14.93
CA THR A 41 -14.73 6.30 14.95
C THR A 41 -15.80 7.00 15.77
N SER A 42 -15.68 6.98 17.10
CA SER A 42 -16.35 8.00 17.90
C SER A 42 -15.48 9.25 17.88
N GLN A 43 -15.65 10.10 16.87
CA GLN A 43 -15.60 11.56 17.00
C GLN A 43 -16.44 12.15 15.86
N ALA A 44 -17.63 12.62 16.21
CA ALA A 44 -18.40 13.51 15.38
C ALA A 44 -17.81 14.92 15.54
N SER A 45 -17.21 15.45 14.47
CA SER A 45 -16.90 16.87 14.35
C SER A 45 -18.15 17.64 13.87
N PRO A 46 -18.34 18.91 14.30
CA PRO A 46 -19.51 19.69 13.92
C PRO A 46 -19.50 19.97 12.42
N ALA A 47 -20.66 19.90 11.78
CA ALA A 47 -20.84 20.26 10.38
C ALA A 47 -20.57 21.76 10.20
N GLU A 48 -19.40 22.11 9.70
CA GLU A 48 -19.12 23.44 9.18
C GLU A 48 -19.70 23.55 7.76
N ASN A 49 -20.37 24.67 7.50
CA ASN A 49 -20.97 25.00 6.21
C ASN A 49 -19.87 25.13 5.14
N GLU A 50 -19.59 24.05 4.43
CA GLU A 50 -18.74 24.12 3.24
C GLU A 50 -19.57 24.57 2.05
N GLY A 51 -19.47 25.86 1.73
CA GLY A 51 -19.75 26.32 0.37
C GLY A 51 -18.93 25.47 -0.60
N GLU A 52 -19.59 25.00 -1.66
CA GLU A 52 -19.02 24.15 -2.69
C GLU A 52 -17.82 24.85 -3.34
N LYS A 53 -16.63 24.68 -2.75
CA LYS A 53 -15.39 25.26 -3.23
C LYS A 53 -15.01 24.47 -4.47
N ALA A 54 -14.83 25.17 -5.59
CA ALA A 54 -14.38 24.56 -6.83
C ALA A 54 -13.11 23.72 -6.56
N VAL A 55 -13.04 22.54 -7.19
CA VAL A 55 -11.89 21.63 -7.04
C VAL A 55 -10.64 22.36 -7.53
N ALA A 56 -9.79 22.80 -6.59
CA ALA A 56 -8.58 23.54 -6.90
C ALA A 56 -7.62 22.69 -7.74
N SER A 57 -6.93 23.32 -8.69
CA SER A 57 -5.92 22.63 -9.51
C SER A 57 -4.67 22.26 -8.69
N ASP A 58 -3.91 21.24 -9.10
CA ASP A 58 -2.67 20.86 -8.40
C ASP A 58 -1.68 22.02 -8.31
N ALA A 59 -1.63 22.89 -9.33
CA ALA A 59 -0.77 24.08 -9.34
C ALA A 59 -1.19 25.11 -8.28
N GLU A 60 -2.49 25.35 -8.10
CA GLU A 60 -3.01 26.24 -7.06
C GLU A 60 -2.72 25.70 -5.67
N VAL A 61 -2.97 24.40 -5.45
CA VAL A 61 -2.69 23.74 -4.17
C VAL A 61 -1.20 23.84 -3.83
N MET A 62 -0.33 23.59 -4.80
CA MET A 62 1.12 23.74 -4.63
C MET A 62 1.52 25.18 -4.28
N SER A 63 0.93 26.18 -4.93
CA SER A 63 1.18 27.59 -4.61
C SER A 63 0.77 27.95 -3.17
N GLN A 64 -0.38 27.43 -2.70
CA GLN A 64 -0.83 27.61 -1.32
C GLN A 64 0.09 26.92 -0.30
N LEU A 65 0.62 25.74 -0.64
CA LEU A 65 1.59 25.04 0.20
C LEU A 65 2.91 25.80 0.32
N LEU A 66 3.47 26.25 -0.82
CA LEU A 66 4.75 26.97 -0.86
C LEU A 66 4.67 28.34 -0.17
N SER A 67 3.51 29.01 -0.25
CA SER A 67 3.27 30.27 0.47
C SER A 67 2.91 30.08 1.95
N GLY A 68 2.72 28.86 2.42
CA GLY A 68 2.33 28.54 3.81
C GLY A 68 0.87 28.82 4.14
N GLN A 69 0.04 29.18 3.16
CA GLN A 69 -1.41 29.37 3.34
C GLN A 69 -2.13 28.05 3.62
N LEU A 70 -1.63 26.96 3.04
CA LEU A 70 -2.11 25.61 3.27
C LEU A 70 -1.00 24.78 3.93
N SER A 71 -1.34 24.02 4.97
CA SER A 71 -0.42 23.06 5.57
C SER A 71 -0.48 21.72 4.84
N HIS A 72 0.68 21.15 4.53
CA HIS A 72 0.79 19.82 3.90
C HIS A 72 0.18 18.68 4.75
N HIS A 73 -0.01 18.90 6.06
CA HIS A 73 -0.70 17.98 6.97
C HIS A 73 -2.23 17.92 6.77
N ARG A 74 -2.81 18.90 6.06
CA ARG A 74 -4.26 19.02 5.84
C ARG A 74 -4.72 18.61 4.43
N LEU A 75 -3.81 18.08 3.60
CA LEU A 75 -4.13 17.80 2.20
C LEU A 75 -5.27 16.78 2.04
N GLU A 76 -5.36 15.76 2.89
CA GLU A 76 -6.43 14.76 2.80
C GLU A 76 -7.80 15.36 3.09
N SER A 77 -7.91 16.25 4.08
CA SER A 77 -9.17 16.93 4.40
C SER A 77 -9.57 17.97 3.36
N GLU A 78 -8.59 18.73 2.85
CA GLU A 78 -8.84 19.83 1.91
C GLU A 78 -9.12 19.34 0.49
N LEU A 79 -8.43 18.30 0.03
CA LEU A 79 -8.59 17.76 -1.33
C LEU A 79 -9.70 16.72 -1.42
N LYS A 80 -10.09 16.11 -0.28
CA LYS A 80 -11.04 14.98 -0.20
C LYS A 80 -10.68 13.82 -1.15
N ASP A 81 -9.40 13.73 -1.51
CA ASP A 81 -8.80 12.72 -2.37
C ASP A 81 -7.45 12.33 -1.75
N PRO A 82 -7.42 11.26 -0.93
CA PRO A 82 -6.21 10.83 -0.23
C PRO A 82 -5.07 10.42 -1.17
N GLU A 83 -5.38 9.86 -2.34
CA GLU A 83 -4.36 9.46 -3.32
C GLU A 83 -3.71 10.70 -3.94
N ARG A 84 -4.51 11.70 -4.31
CA ARG A 84 -4.02 13.00 -4.78
C ARG A 84 -3.23 13.74 -3.70
N ALA A 85 -3.69 13.72 -2.46
CA ALA A 85 -2.98 14.32 -1.33
C ALA A 85 -1.55 13.76 -1.19
N VAL A 86 -1.39 12.43 -1.32
CA VAL A 86 -0.07 11.79 -1.34
C VAL A 86 0.79 12.30 -2.50
N ARG A 87 0.25 12.39 -3.73
CA ARG A 87 1.01 12.89 -4.90
C ARG A 87 1.47 14.33 -4.71
N VAL A 88 0.55 15.22 -4.31
CA VAL A 88 0.84 16.64 -4.08
C VAL A 88 1.86 16.81 -2.95
N ARG A 89 1.72 16.07 -1.85
CA ARG A 89 2.66 16.12 -0.73
C ARG A 89 4.08 15.75 -1.15
N ARG A 90 4.25 14.70 -1.97
CA ARG A 90 5.56 14.30 -2.48
C ARG A 90 6.21 15.42 -3.29
N LEU A 91 5.45 16.01 -4.21
CA LEU A 91 5.93 17.12 -5.04
C LEU A 91 6.34 18.32 -4.17
N PHE A 92 5.55 18.65 -3.15
CA PHE A 92 5.88 19.72 -2.20
C PHE A 92 7.19 19.43 -1.45
N LEU A 93 7.37 18.23 -0.90
CA LEU A 93 8.58 17.86 -0.15
C LEU A 93 9.83 17.85 -1.05
N GLU A 94 9.71 17.38 -2.29
CA GLU A 94 10.79 17.43 -3.27
C GLU A 94 11.16 18.87 -3.63
N THR A 95 10.16 19.73 -3.86
CA THR A 95 10.36 21.16 -4.16
C THR A 95 11.03 21.90 -3.00
N GLN A 96 10.56 21.67 -1.77
CA GLN A 96 11.15 22.26 -0.56
C GLN A 96 12.58 21.79 -0.31
N ALA A 97 12.86 20.50 -0.52
CA ALA A 97 14.23 20.02 -0.40
C ALA A 97 15.14 20.65 -1.44
N ALA A 98 14.69 20.75 -2.69
CA ALA A 98 15.48 21.36 -3.76
C ALA A 98 15.76 22.85 -3.50
N SER A 99 14.80 23.62 -2.98
CA SER A 99 15.00 25.04 -2.64
C SER A 99 16.01 25.24 -1.51
N GLU A 100 16.15 24.26 -0.61
CA GLU A 100 17.15 24.24 0.46
C GLU A 100 18.48 23.59 0.06
N GLY A 101 18.66 23.21 -1.21
CA GLY A 101 19.87 22.51 -1.68
C GLY A 101 20.02 21.08 -1.14
N ARG A 102 18.92 20.47 -0.69
CA ARG A 102 18.85 19.08 -0.20
C ARG A 102 18.24 18.18 -1.27
N SER A 103 18.47 16.87 -1.13
CA SER A 103 17.80 15.84 -1.94
C SER A 103 16.93 14.96 -1.05
N THR A 104 15.84 14.44 -1.59
CA THR A 104 14.99 13.44 -0.91
C THR A 104 14.78 12.22 -1.80
N ALA A 105 14.64 11.05 -1.17
CA ALA A 105 14.33 9.81 -1.88
C ALA A 105 12.81 9.52 -1.92
N VAL A 106 11.97 10.48 -1.50
CA VAL A 106 10.52 10.30 -1.41
C VAL A 106 9.94 9.87 -2.76
N GLY A 107 10.41 10.50 -3.86
CA GLY A 107 10.10 10.15 -5.25
C GLY A 107 10.29 8.69 -5.64
N GLN A 108 11.15 7.95 -4.93
CA GLN A 108 11.45 6.55 -5.22
C GLN A 108 10.44 5.58 -4.59
N LEU A 109 9.67 6.04 -3.59
CA LEU A 109 8.63 5.21 -2.99
C LEU A 109 7.47 5.02 -3.98
N PRO A 110 6.96 3.80 -4.13
CA PRO A 110 5.79 3.54 -4.96
C PRO A 110 4.53 4.18 -4.37
N ILE A 111 3.64 4.58 -5.28
CA ILE A 111 2.32 5.16 -4.95
C ILE A 111 1.14 4.47 -5.64
N ASN A 112 1.34 3.73 -6.74
CA ASN A 112 0.27 3.34 -7.68
C ASN A 112 0.04 1.82 -7.79
N ARG A 113 0.30 1.01 -6.75
CA ARG A 113 0.26 -0.46 -6.86
C ARG A 113 -0.61 -1.21 -5.85
N LEU A 114 -1.46 -0.51 -5.08
CA LEU A 114 -2.37 -1.08 -4.10
C LEU A 114 -3.73 -0.41 -4.29
N ASP A 115 -4.75 -1.10 -4.80
CA ASP A 115 -6.19 -0.71 -4.91
C ASP A 115 -6.55 0.81 -5.06
N GLY A 116 -5.64 1.60 -5.64
CA GLY A 116 -5.71 3.07 -5.76
C GLY A 116 -6.17 3.79 -4.49
N GLN A 117 -7.16 4.66 -4.68
CA GLN A 117 -7.84 5.46 -3.66
C GLN A 117 -8.27 4.65 -2.41
N GLN A 118 -8.69 3.38 -2.57
CA GLN A 118 -9.21 2.59 -1.45
C GLN A 118 -8.14 2.26 -0.42
N PHE A 119 -6.92 1.99 -0.88
CA PHE A 119 -5.78 1.75 0.01
C PHE A 119 -5.52 2.97 0.90
N TYR A 120 -5.39 4.16 0.30
CA TYR A 120 -5.11 5.38 1.06
C TYR A 120 -6.27 5.83 1.94
N THR A 121 -7.51 5.54 1.54
CA THR A 121 -8.69 5.78 2.39
C THR A 121 -8.66 4.92 3.65
N SER A 122 -8.21 3.66 3.55
CA SER A 122 -8.13 2.76 4.72
C SER A 122 -7.04 3.14 5.74
N VAL A 123 -5.98 3.82 5.28
CA VAL A 123 -4.84 4.27 6.11
C VAL A 123 -5.12 5.60 6.82
N LEU A 124 -5.99 6.43 6.24
CA LEU A 124 -6.30 7.76 6.75
C LEU A 124 -6.96 7.69 8.14
N GLY A 125 -6.33 8.33 9.13
CA GLY A 125 -6.86 8.42 10.50
C GLY A 125 -6.74 7.13 11.32
N SER A 126 -6.03 6.12 10.82
CA SER A 126 -5.88 4.82 11.49
C SER A 126 -4.41 4.43 11.70
N ASN A 127 -3.59 4.45 10.64
CA ASN A 127 -2.25 3.83 10.67
C ASN A 127 -1.10 4.83 10.48
N CYS A 128 -1.26 5.83 9.62
CA CYS A 128 -0.18 6.74 9.24
C CYS A 128 -0.72 8.13 8.91
N GLU A 129 0.05 9.15 9.29
CA GLU A 129 -0.18 10.55 8.94
C GLU A 129 0.88 10.99 7.93
N ASN A 130 0.59 12.03 7.14
CA ASN A 130 1.51 12.59 6.15
C ASN A 130 2.02 11.56 5.15
N VAL A 131 1.13 10.69 4.69
CA VAL A 131 1.49 9.59 3.79
C VAL A 131 2.16 10.14 2.52
N VAL A 132 3.30 9.55 2.17
CA VAL A 132 4.05 9.86 0.95
C VAL A 132 4.19 8.67 0.02
N GLY A 133 3.58 7.53 0.34
CA GLY A 133 3.67 6.27 -0.39
C GLY A 133 3.73 5.09 0.57
N PHE A 134 4.27 3.97 0.12
CA PHE A 134 4.45 2.77 0.95
C PHE A 134 5.79 2.08 0.64
N VAL A 135 6.25 1.24 1.56
CA VAL A 135 7.44 0.40 1.36
C VAL A 135 6.98 -1.02 1.04
N PRO A 136 7.26 -1.56 -0.16
CA PRO A 136 6.94 -2.95 -0.46
C PRO A 136 7.89 -3.87 0.31
N LEU A 137 7.33 -4.79 1.09
CA LEU A 137 8.09 -5.84 1.77
C LEU A 137 7.92 -7.17 1.02
N PRO A 138 9.00 -7.90 0.71
CA PRO A 138 8.91 -9.25 0.15
C PRO A 138 8.15 -10.17 1.11
N VAL A 139 7.22 -10.96 0.57
CA VAL A 139 6.46 -11.94 1.34
C VAL A 139 6.76 -13.33 0.80
N GLY A 140 7.41 -14.15 1.63
CA GLY A 140 7.60 -15.56 1.42
C GLY A 140 6.45 -16.39 1.99
N VAL A 141 6.44 -17.68 1.70
CA VAL A 141 5.45 -18.62 2.20
C VAL A 141 6.17 -19.84 2.78
N VAL A 142 5.76 -20.29 3.97
CA VAL A 142 6.29 -21.48 4.64
C VAL A 142 5.17 -22.48 4.88
N GLY A 143 5.38 -23.74 4.48
CA GLY A 143 4.44 -24.82 4.77
C GLY A 143 4.73 -26.13 4.02
N PRO A 144 4.01 -27.20 4.39
CA PRO A 144 3.01 -27.22 5.46
C PRO A 144 3.63 -27.23 6.87
N LEU A 145 3.09 -26.43 7.77
CA LEU A 145 3.34 -26.48 9.21
C LEU A 145 2.19 -27.23 9.88
N LEU A 146 2.46 -28.39 10.47
CA LEU A 146 1.45 -29.14 11.23
C LEU A 146 1.32 -28.54 12.63
N LEU A 147 0.16 -27.96 12.94
CA LEU A 147 -0.17 -27.36 14.24
C LEU A 147 -1.57 -27.82 14.64
N ASP A 148 -1.70 -28.40 15.84
CA ASP A 148 -2.98 -28.91 16.38
C ASP A 148 -3.73 -29.85 15.41
N GLY A 149 -2.99 -30.68 14.68
CA GLY A 149 -3.54 -31.60 13.68
C GLY A 149 -3.97 -30.92 12.37
N GLN A 150 -3.75 -29.61 12.21
CA GLN A 150 -4.04 -28.85 11.00
C GLN A 150 -2.76 -28.51 10.24
N SER A 151 -2.82 -28.65 8.92
CA SER A 151 -1.72 -28.30 8.01
C SER A 151 -1.87 -26.86 7.56
N LEU A 152 -0.94 -25.99 7.96
CA LEU A 152 -0.99 -24.56 7.70
C LEU A 152 0.08 -24.11 6.71
N THR A 153 -0.27 -23.12 5.90
CA THR A 153 0.66 -22.40 5.03
C THR A 153 0.73 -20.95 5.53
N VAL A 154 1.91 -20.51 5.96
CA VAL A 154 2.11 -19.25 6.67
C VAL A 154 2.80 -18.24 5.75
N PRO A 155 2.19 -17.07 5.47
CA PRO A 155 2.88 -15.98 4.80
C PRO A 155 3.83 -15.27 5.79
N LEU A 156 5.05 -14.96 5.35
CA LEU A 156 6.06 -14.29 6.15
C LEU A 156 6.65 -13.11 5.36
N ALA A 157 6.46 -11.90 5.87
CA ALA A 157 7.19 -10.71 5.41
C ALA A 157 8.46 -10.57 6.25
N THR A 158 9.63 -10.47 5.61
CA THR A 158 10.93 -10.32 6.29
C THR A 158 11.91 -9.49 5.48
#